data_AF-A0A1F5FGC5-F1
#
_entry.id   AF-A0A1F5FGC5-F1
#
_cell.length_a   1.000
_cell.length_b   1.000
_cell.length_c   1.000
_cell.angle_alpha   90.00
_cell.angle_beta   90.00
_cell.angle_gamma   90.00
#
_symmetry.space_group_name_H-M   'P 1'
#
loop_
_entity.id
_entity.type
_entity.pdbx_description
1 polymer ?
#
loop_
_entity_poly.entity_id
_entity_poly.type
_entity_poly.pdbx_seq_one_letter_code
_entity_poly.pdbx_strand_id
1 'polypeptide(L)' 'MDKINKIRESLRVAEAEMKRWNKAIGEAAGTNSDWHDNAGYDYACAQFELYQSLVSQLKLELQAALQQPKKIK' A
#
# COMPACT_ATOMS: atom_id res chain seq x y z
N MET A 1 -8.03 -20.69 5.48
CA MET A 1 -7.35 -19.46 5.97
C MET A 1 -8.42 -18.47 6.39
N ASP A 2 -8.38 -18.02 7.65
CA ASP A 2 -9.38 -17.12 8.23
C ASP A 2 -9.41 -15.74 7.52
N LYS A 3 -10.58 -15.10 7.48
CA LYS A 3 -10.79 -13.82 6.75
C LYS A 3 -9.85 -12.73 7.28
N ILE A 4 -9.66 -12.64 8.59
CA ILE A 4 -8.77 -11.64 9.20
C ILE A 4 -7.32 -11.93 8.80
N ASN A 5 -6.92 -13.21 8.76
CA ASN A 5 -5.57 -13.60 8.35
C ASN A 5 -5.31 -13.29 6.87
N LYS A 6 -6.31 -13.42 5.99
CA LYS A 6 -6.19 -12.99 4.58
C LYS A 6 -6.01 -11.48 4.44
N ILE A 7 -6.78 -10.68 5.20
CA ILE A 7 -6.65 -9.22 5.20
C ILE A 7 -5.28 -8.79 5.73
N ARG A 8 -4.80 -9.43 6.80
CA ARG A 8 -3.46 -9.16 7.36
C ARG A 8 -2.34 -9.49 6.37
N GLU A 9 -2.44 -10.62 5.68
CA GLU A 9 -1.43 -10.98 4.68
C GLU A 9 -1.45 -10.02 3.49
N SER A 10 -2.65 -9.65 3.01
CA SER A 10 -2.80 -8.66 1.94
C SER A 10 -2.25 -7.29 2.35
N LEU A 11 -2.48 -6.88 3.60
CA LEU A 11 -1.94 -5.65 4.17
C LEU A 11 -0.42 -5.69 4.23
N ARG A 12 0.16 -6.80 4.69
CA ARG A 12 1.62 -7.00 4.74
C ARG A 12 2.25 -6.86 3.36
N VAL A 13 1.64 -7.47 2.34
CA VAL A 13 2.11 -7.37 0.95
C VAL A 13 1.98 -5.94 0.42
N ALA A 14 0.83 -5.29 0.61
CA ALA A 14 0.60 -3.93 0.16
C ALA A 14 1.55 -2.92 0.82
N GLU A 15 1.83 -3.06 2.12
CA GLU A 15 2.80 -2.22 2.84
C GLU A 15 4.24 -2.45 2.35
N ALA A 16 4.60 -3.68 1.96
CA ALA A 16 5.90 -3.98 1.39
C ALA A 16 6.06 -3.36 0.00
N GLU A 17 5.05 -3.46 -0.86
CA GLU A 17 5.05 -2.82 -2.18
C GLU A 17 5.05 -1.29 -2.06
N MET A 18 4.26 -0.70 -1.16
CA MET A 18 4.27 0.74 -0.91
C MET A 18 5.68 1.24 -0.54
N LYS A 19 6.39 0.52 0.35
CA LYS A 19 7.79 0.84 0.71
C LYS A 19 8.73 0.71 -0.47
N ARG A 20 8.55 -0.33 -1.30
CA ARG A 20 9.34 -0.54 -2.52
C ARG A 20 9.18 0.61 -3.50
N TRP A 21 7.95 1.04 -3.77
CA TRP A 21 7.69 2.16 -4.68
C TRP A 21 8.19 3.49 -4.12
N ASN A 22 8.09 3.71 -2.81
CA ASN A 22 8.70 4.88 -2.17
C ASN A 22 10.23 4.93 -2.37
N LYS A 23 10.91 3.77 -2.33
CA LYS A 23 12.33 3.69 -2.65
C LYS A 23 12.60 4.01 -4.13
N ALA A 24 11.78 3.46 -5.04
CA ALA A 24 11.88 3.72 -6.47
C ALA A 24 11.68 5.19 -6.83
N ILE A 25 10.77 5.90 -6.13
CA ILE A 25 10.61 7.36 -6.26
C ILE A 25 11.93 8.07 -5.92
N GLY A 26 12.55 7.72 -4.78
CA GLY A 26 13.83 8.32 -4.39
C GLY A 26 14.97 8.02 -5.36
N GLU A 27 15.01 6.81 -5.93
CA GLU A 27 15.99 6.42 -6.94
C GLU A 27 15.76 7.17 -8.27
N ALA A 28 14.50 7.28 -8.71
CA ALA A 28 14.12 7.97 -9.94
C ALA A 28 14.22 9.50 -9.84
N ALA A 29 14.05 10.05 -8.62
CA ALA A 29 14.24 11.48 -8.38
C ALA A 29 15.66 11.94 -8.70
N GLY A 30 16.63 11.02 -8.54
CA GLY A 30 18.06 11.30 -8.70
C GLY A 30 18.56 12.38 -7.74
N THR A 31 19.85 12.70 -7.85
CA THR A 31 20.46 13.78 -7.07
C THR A 31 20.31 15.17 -7.71
N ASN A 32 19.92 15.25 -9.00
CA ASN A 32 20.02 16.47 -9.82
C ASN A 32 18.66 17.10 -10.23
N SER A 33 17.56 16.81 -9.53
CA SER A 33 16.27 17.51 -9.67
C SER A 33 15.58 17.52 -11.05
N ASP A 34 15.98 16.67 -11.99
CA ASP A 34 15.37 16.55 -13.33
C ASP A 34 14.23 15.51 -13.37
N TRP A 35 13.61 15.26 -12.22
CA TRP A 35 12.60 14.21 -12.06
C TRP A 35 11.24 14.58 -12.66
N HIS A 36 11.03 15.86 -12.97
CA HIS A 36 9.78 16.38 -13.52
C HIS A 36 9.44 15.81 -14.90
N ASP A 37 10.44 15.39 -15.68
CA ASP A 37 10.25 14.73 -16.99
C ASP A 37 10.67 13.25 -16.96
N ASN A 38 10.82 12.67 -15.76
CA ASN A 38 11.22 11.28 -15.60
C ASN A 38 9.99 10.37 -15.55
N ALA A 39 9.67 9.71 -16.68
CA ALA A 39 8.58 8.75 -16.74
C ALA A 39 8.67 7.60 -15.70
N GLY A 40 9.89 7.24 -15.26
CA GLY A 40 10.10 6.29 -14.17
C GLY A 40 9.72 6.84 -12.81
N TYR A 41 9.92 8.14 -12.57
CA TYR A 41 9.47 8.84 -11.37
C TYR A 41 7.94 8.90 -11.33
N ASP A 42 7.30 9.34 -12.42
CA ASP A 42 5.83 9.43 -12.51
C ASP A 42 5.17 8.08 -12.28
N TYR A 43 5.71 7.02 -12.91
CA TYR A 43 5.22 5.67 -12.71
C TYR A 43 5.38 5.20 -11.26
N ALA A 44 6.54 5.46 -10.64
CA ALA A 44 6.77 5.09 -9.25
C ALA A 44 5.84 5.83 -8.28
N CYS A 45 5.56 7.12 -8.54
CA CYS A 45 4.57 7.92 -7.81
C CYS A 45 3.17 7.33 -7.94
N ALA A 46 2.71 7.04 -9.15
CA ALA A 46 1.39 6.45 -9.38
C ALA A 46 1.23 5.08 -8.69
N GLN A 47 2.27 4.24 -8.71
CA GLN A 47 2.25 2.96 -7.99
C GLN A 47 2.22 3.18 -6.47
N PHE A 48 3.01 4.11 -5.95
CA PHE A 48 2.99 4.43 -4.52
C PHE A 48 1.60 4.88 -4.05
N GLU A 49 0.94 5.78 -4.78
CA GLU A 49 -0.41 6.26 -4.49
C GLU A 49 -1.46 5.14 -4.52
N LEU A 50 -1.34 4.23 -5.49
CA LEU A 50 -2.20 3.04 -5.58
C LEU A 50 -2.06 2.17 -4.32
N TYR A 51 -0.83 1.83 -3.94
CA TYR A 51 -0.59 0.98 -2.76
C TYR A 51 -0.92 1.71 -1.45
N GLN A 52 -0.72 3.03 -1.36
CA GLN A 52 -1.15 3.82 -0.22
C GLN A 52 -2.68 3.77 -0.04
N SER A 53 -3.44 3.90 -1.14
CA SER A 53 -4.89 3.77 -1.14
C SER A 53 -5.33 2.36 -0.73
N LEU A 54 -4.68 1.32 -1.27
CA LEU A 54 -4.95 -0.07 -0.91
C LEU A 54 -4.66 -0.38 0.57
N VAL A 55 -3.53 0.11 1.11
CA VAL A 55 -3.18 -0.03 2.54
C VAL A 55 -4.26 0.61 3.41
N SER A 56 -4.73 1.80 3.03
CA SER A 56 -5.78 2.52 3.75
C SER A 56 -7.09 1.73 3.75
N GLN A 57 -7.50 1.20 2.60
CA GLN A 57 -8.69 0.35 2.48
C GLN A 57 -8.57 -0.92 3.34
N LEU A 58 -7.45 -1.65 3.25
CA LEU A 58 -7.24 -2.89 4.01
C LEU A 58 -7.23 -2.65 5.53
N LYS A 59 -6.74 -1.49 5.99
CA LYS A 59 -6.81 -1.10 7.41
C LYS A 59 -8.25 -0.90 7.87
N LEU A 60 -9.08 -0.24 7.06
CA LEU A 60 -10.51 -0.08 7.35
C LEU A 60 -11.24 -1.43 7.35
N GLU A 61 -10.97 -2.29 6.37
CA GLU A 61 -11.55 -3.64 6.31
C GLU A 61 -11.15 -4.51 7.51
N LEU A 62 -9.89 -4.43 7.93
CA LEU A 62 -9.40 -5.13 9.11
C LEU A 62 -10.10 -4.63 10.38
N GLN A 63 -10.20 -3.31 10.54
CA GLN A 63 -10.90 -2.69 11.66
C GLN A 63 -12.37 -3.14 11.70
N ALA A 64 -13.07 -3.09 10.57
CA ALA A 64 -14.46 -3.54 10.46
C ALA A 64 -14.60 -5.03 10.79
N ALA A 65 -13.68 -5.89 10.31
CA ALA A 65 -13.69 -7.32 10.60
C ALA A 65 -13.46 -7.65 12.08
N LEU A 66 -12.64 -6.85 12.78
CA LEU A 66 -12.36 -7.01 14.21
C LEU A 66 -13.52 -6.54 15.10
N GLN A 67 -14.36 -5.62 14.61
CA GLN A 67 -15.50 -5.07 15.35
C GLN A 67 -16.80 -5.87 15.18
N GLN A 68 -16.85 -6.88 14.30
CA GLN A 68 -18.08 -7.65 14.09
C GLN A 68 -18.43 -8.44 15.38
N PRO A 69 -19.62 -8.23 15.97
CA PRO A 69 -20.02 -9.01 17.13
C PRO A 69 -20.09 -10.49 16.74
N LYS A 70 -19.47 -11.35 17.55
CA LYS A 70 -19.68 -12.79 17.45
C LYS A 70 -21.19 -13.01 17.54
N LYS A 71 -21.83 -13.45 16.46
CA LYS A 71 -23.23 -13.88 16.49
C LYS A 71 -23.33 -15.00 17.53
N ILE A 72 -23.85 -14.68 18.71
CA ILE A 72 -24.22 -15.65 19.73
C ILE A 72 -25.39 -16.43 19.12
N LYS A 73 -25.18 -17.72 18.87
CA LYS A 73 -26.23 -18.65 18.47
C LYS A 73 -27.05 -19.07 19.67
#